data_AF-A0A0X3XU61-F1
#
_entry.id   AF-A0A0X3XU61-F1
#
_cell.length_a   1.000
_cell.length_b   1.000
_cell.length_c   1.000
_cell.angle_alpha   90.00
_cell.angle_beta   90.00
_cell.angle_gamma   90.00
#
_symmetry.space_group_name_H-M   'P 1'
#
loop_
_entity.id
_entity.type
_entity.pdbx_description
1 polymer ?
#
loop_
_entity_poly.entity_id
_entity_poly.type
_entity_poly.pdbx_seq_one_letter_code
_entity_poly.pdbx_strand_id
1 'polypeptide(L)'
;MDETAAVRLRQAVRRIADRTRDRAATGLGPEEADEVTGTFGTDGALGFDPFPFLRALHEAGSRAVVVGQVAGILHGSTEPTGDLDLLWDGTPEQADALRRALIASGCTDLPALDRPQVLYRVTGASGDLCTPALPWGAMDVTPCLDRPAVTYDPAGFAILYAGLDDLIQMRRALGRPKDQRRAAELEGLRA
;
A
#
# COMPACT_ATOMS: atom_id res chain seq x y z
N MET A 1 17.79 -17.36 10.39
CA MET A 1 16.38 -17.00 10.63
C MET A 1 15.92 -16.30 9.38
N ASP A 2 14.89 -16.83 8.74
CA ASP A 2 14.29 -16.18 7.59
C ASP A 2 13.70 -14.82 8.02
N GLU A 3 13.96 -13.78 7.25
CA GLU A 3 13.51 -12.42 7.57
C GLU A 3 12.00 -12.32 7.36
N THR A 4 11.24 -11.88 8.37
CA THR A 4 9.79 -11.74 8.22
C THR A 4 9.43 -10.58 7.29
N ALA A 5 8.29 -10.68 6.59
CA ALA A 5 7.81 -9.64 5.69
C ALA A 5 7.71 -8.26 6.38
N ALA A 6 7.23 -8.19 7.62
CA ALA A 6 7.18 -6.94 8.37
C ALA A 6 8.57 -6.30 8.61
N VAL A 7 9.61 -7.11 8.85
CA VAL A 7 10.98 -6.61 9.00
C VAL A 7 11.49 -6.03 7.67
N ARG A 8 11.17 -6.67 6.53
CA ARG A 8 11.50 -6.14 5.19
C ARG A 8 10.90 -4.76 4.97
N LEU A 9 9.62 -4.57 5.36
CA LEU A 9 8.96 -3.27 5.28
C LEU A 9 9.63 -2.22 6.17
N ARG A 10 9.99 -2.56 7.42
CA ARG A 10 10.69 -1.63 8.31
C ARG A 10 12.03 -1.18 7.74
N GLN A 11 12.78 -2.11 7.15
CA GLN A 11 14.04 -1.78 6.50
C GLN A 11 13.83 -0.90 5.26
N ALA A 12 12.80 -1.18 4.45
CA ALA A 12 12.48 -0.36 3.29
C ALA A 12 12.10 1.07 3.67
N VAL A 13 11.29 1.26 4.70
CA VAL A 13 10.93 2.59 5.24
C VAL A 13 12.18 3.36 5.67
N ARG A 14 13.13 2.71 6.36
CA ARG A 14 14.43 3.33 6.71
C ARG A 14 15.22 3.74 5.48
N ARG A 15 15.30 2.87 4.47
CA ARG A 15 15.99 3.19 3.20
C ARG A 15 15.31 4.35 2.46
N ILE A 16 13.99 4.43 2.47
CA ILE A 16 13.24 5.55 1.88
C ILE A 16 13.60 6.84 2.61
N ALA A 17 13.53 6.86 3.95
CA ALA A 17 13.90 8.02 4.76
C ALA A 17 15.34 8.48 4.53
N ASP A 18 16.29 7.55 4.43
CA ASP A 18 17.70 7.89 4.15
C ASP A 18 17.87 8.53 2.77
N ARG A 19 17.13 8.05 1.76
CA ARG A 19 17.19 8.57 0.39
C ARG A 19 16.45 9.89 0.22
N THR A 20 15.50 10.20 1.09
CA THR A 20 14.70 11.44 1.03
C THR A 20 15.12 12.48 2.06
N ARG A 21 16.09 12.19 2.93
CA ARG A 21 16.53 13.05 4.03
C ARG A 21 16.83 14.50 3.63
N ASP A 22 17.55 14.68 2.53
CA ASP A 22 18.00 16.01 2.08
C ASP A 22 17.11 16.57 0.95
N ARG A 23 15.98 15.91 0.66
CA ARG A 23 15.06 16.34 -0.40
C ARG A 23 14.13 17.42 0.14
N ALA A 24 14.13 18.58 -0.51
CA ALA A 24 13.13 19.61 -0.28
C ALA A 24 11.77 19.21 -0.86
N ALA A 25 10.69 19.57 -0.17
CA ALA A 25 9.34 19.43 -0.69
C ALA A 25 9.18 20.22 -1.99
N THR A 26 8.61 19.59 -3.01
CA THR A 26 8.42 20.18 -4.34
C THR A 26 6.97 20.59 -4.61
N GLY A 27 6.04 20.22 -3.72
CA GLY A 27 4.60 20.36 -3.89
C GLY A 27 3.97 19.27 -4.75
N LEU A 28 4.75 18.27 -5.19
CA LEU A 28 4.28 17.24 -6.12
C LEU A 28 3.41 16.20 -5.41
N GLY A 29 2.16 16.07 -5.85
CA GLY A 29 1.20 15.08 -5.37
C GLY A 29 1.34 13.71 -6.03
N PRO A 30 0.70 12.66 -5.49
CA PRO A 30 0.68 11.32 -6.09
C PRO A 30 0.10 11.29 -7.52
N GLU A 31 -0.83 12.19 -7.84
CA GLU A 31 -1.41 12.37 -9.18
C GLU A 31 -0.39 12.87 -10.22
N GLU A 32 0.71 13.48 -9.77
CA GLU A 32 1.82 13.95 -10.61
C GLU A 32 2.96 12.92 -10.71
N ALA A 33 2.78 11.72 -10.13
CA ALA A 33 3.79 10.67 -10.15
C ALA A 33 4.04 10.15 -11.57
N ASP A 34 5.31 10.21 -12.00
CA ASP A 34 5.71 9.68 -13.30
C ASP A 34 5.64 8.13 -13.37
N GLU A 35 5.70 7.59 -14.58
CA GLU A 35 5.59 6.15 -14.83
C GLU A 35 6.89 5.35 -14.60
N VAL A 36 7.98 5.99 -14.19
CA VAL A 36 9.31 5.40 -14.00
C VAL A 36 9.67 5.32 -12.50
N THR A 37 9.63 6.46 -11.81
CA THR A 37 9.89 6.63 -10.39
C THR A 37 8.65 6.32 -9.55
N GLY A 38 7.47 6.64 -10.07
CA GLY A 38 6.22 6.56 -9.30
C GLY A 38 6.20 7.53 -8.12
N THR A 39 5.42 7.20 -7.09
CA THR A 39 5.22 8.06 -5.90
C THR A 39 6.46 8.24 -5.05
N PHE A 40 7.52 7.47 -5.27
CA PHE A 40 8.82 7.79 -4.68
C PHE A 40 9.35 9.16 -5.16
N GLY A 41 8.99 9.56 -6.39
CA GLY A 41 9.34 10.85 -6.98
C GLY A 41 8.48 12.02 -6.50
N THR A 42 7.47 11.80 -5.65
CA THR A 42 6.56 12.85 -5.15
C THR A 42 6.87 13.19 -3.69
N ASP A 43 6.17 14.16 -3.11
CA ASP A 43 6.36 14.53 -1.71
C ASP A 43 5.83 13.47 -0.73
N GLY A 44 5.06 12.48 -1.21
CA GLY A 44 4.60 11.35 -0.40
C GLY A 44 5.74 10.50 0.18
N ALA A 45 6.91 10.52 -0.46
CA ALA A 45 8.10 9.81 0.03
C ALA A 45 8.82 10.53 1.18
N LEU A 46 8.50 11.81 1.44
CA LEU A 46 9.11 12.59 2.51
C LEU A 46 8.50 12.19 3.85
N GLY A 47 9.31 11.59 4.72
CA GLY A 47 8.82 11.11 6.02
C GLY A 47 7.80 9.98 5.92
N PHE A 48 7.81 9.22 4.82
CA PHE A 48 6.90 8.08 4.62
C PHE A 48 7.03 7.07 5.77
N ASP A 49 5.95 6.90 6.52
CA ASP A 49 5.81 5.97 7.63
C ASP A 49 4.38 5.37 7.63
N PRO A 50 4.20 4.15 7.08
CA PRO A 50 2.89 3.50 7.02
C PRO A 50 2.49 2.84 8.35
N PHE A 51 3.40 2.66 9.31
CA PHE A 51 3.14 1.82 10.48
C PHE A 51 2.05 2.33 11.43
N PRO A 52 1.92 3.64 11.71
CA PRO A 52 0.81 4.15 12.51
C PRO A 52 -0.55 3.78 11.92
N PHE A 53 -0.71 3.91 10.60
CA PHE A 53 -1.98 3.59 9.94
C PHE A 53 -2.23 2.09 9.84
N LEU A 54 -1.21 1.29 9.51
CA LEU A 54 -1.32 -0.18 9.52
C LEU A 54 -1.72 -0.73 10.89
N ARG A 55 -1.19 -0.15 11.97
CA ARG A 55 -1.59 -0.48 13.33
C ARG A 55 -3.05 -0.09 13.59
N ALA A 56 -3.46 1.11 13.20
CA ALA A 56 -4.84 1.59 13.37
C ALA A 56 -5.84 0.73 12.60
N LEU A 57 -5.50 0.22 11.42
CA LEU A 57 -6.32 -0.74 10.67
C LEU A 57 -6.55 -2.03 11.46
N HIS A 58 -5.49 -2.60 12.02
CA HIS A 58 -5.58 -3.79 12.87
C HIS A 58 -6.45 -3.54 14.11
N GLU A 59 -6.20 -2.45 14.84
CA GLU A 59 -6.94 -2.09 16.05
C GLU A 59 -8.42 -1.79 15.78
N ALA A 60 -8.74 -1.25 14.61
CA ALA A 60 -10.12 -0.99 14.19
C ALA A 60 -10.87 -2.25 13.70
N GLY A 61 -10.17 -3.38 13.57
CA GLY A 61 -10.70 -4.63 13.01
C GLY A 61 -10.90 -4.60 11.49
N SER A 62 -10.21 -3.70 10.79
CA SER A 62 -10.32 -3.59 9.33
C SER A 62 -9.69 -4.82 8.66
N ARG A 63 -10.35 -5.28 7.60
CA ARG A 63 -9.89 -6.35 6.71
C ARG A 63 -9.19 -5.81 5.46
N ALA A 64 -8.94 -4.50 5.38
CA ALA A 64 -8.24 -3.89 4.26
C ALA A 64 -6.88 -4.57 4.03
N VAL A 65 -6.61 -4.86 2.76
CA VAL A 65 -5.44 -5.61 2.30
C VAL A 65 -4.49 -4.63 1.64
N VAL A 66 -3.24 -4.60 2.08
CA VAL A 66 -2.19 -3.83 1.44
C VAL A 66 -1.94 -4.36 0.02
N VAL A 67 -1.98 -3.47 -0.96
CA VAL A 67 -1.66 -3.75 -2.36
C VAL A 67 -0.51 -2.84 -2.81
N GLY A 68 -0.29 -2.72 -4.12
CA GLY A 68 0.71 -1.79 -4.66
C GLY A 68 2.14 -2.13 -4.24
N GLN A 69 2.97 -1.09 -4.10
CA GLN A 69 4.41 -1.28 -3.88
C GLN A 69 4.75 -1.71 -2.44
N VAL A 70 3.97 -1.31 -1.45
CA VAL A 70 4.16 -1.80 -0.06
C VAL A 70 3.96 -3.32 0.01
N ALA A 71 2.95 -3.88 -0.68
CA ALA A 71 2.79 -5.33 -0.79
C ALA A 71 3.98 -6.00 -1.50
N GLY A 72 4.54 -5.34 -2.52
CA GLY A 72 5.75 -5.81 -3.18
C GLY A 72 6.94 -5.91 -2.22
N ILE A 73 7.14 -4.89 -1.39
CA ILE A 73 8.21 -4.85 -0.37
C ILE A 73 8.03 -5.97 0.66
N LEU A 74 6.79 -6.25 1.08
CA LEU A 74 6.49 -7.37 2.00
C LEU A 74 6.91 -8.73 1.39
N HIS A 75 6.82 -8.88 0.06
CA HIS A 75 7.33 -10.04 -0.68
C HIS A 75 8.84 -9.98 -1.00
N GLY A 76 9.53 -8.89 -0.69
CA GLY A 76 10.98 -8.75 -0.87
C GLY A 76 11.42 -7.82 -2.01
N SER A 77 10.50 -7.12 -2.68
CA SER A 77 10.86 -6.09 -3.65
C SER A 77 11.72 -4.99 -3.01
N THR A 78 12.71 -4.53 -3.77
CA THR A 78 13.63 -3.46 -3.37
C THR A 78 13.24 -2.10 -3.93
N GLU A 79 12.23 -2.05 -4.81
CA GLU A 79 11.72 -0.81 -5.38
C GLU A 79 11.07 0.08 -4.30
N PRO A 80 11.43 1.38 -4.25
CA PRO A 80 10.90 2.31 -3.25
C PRO A 80 9.48 2.79 -3.63
N THR A 81 8.79 3.38 -2.66
CA THR A 81 7.48 4.02 -2.85
C THR A 81 7.31 5.24 -1.95
N GLY A 82 6.28 6.04 -2.22
CA GLY A 82 5.89 7.18 -1.38
C GLY A 82 4.42 7.14 -0.96
N ASP A 83 3.77 5.99 -1.12
CA ASP A 83 2.34 5.79 -0.87
C ASP A 83 2.06 4.45 -0.19
N LEU A 84 0.84 4.31 0.31
CA LEU A 84 0.29 3.07 0.83
C LEU A 84 -1.08 2.84 0.20
N ASP A 85 -1.16 1.89 -0.71
CA ASP A 85 -2.41 1.52 -1.38
C ASP A 85 -3.07 0.33 -0.69
N LEU A 86 -4.39 0.39 -0.58
CA LEU A 86 -5.21 -0.58 0.13
C LEU A 86 -6.38 -1.02 -0.75
N LEU A 87 -6.68 -2.32 -0.73
CA LEU A 87 -7.89 -2.92 -1.27
C LEU A 87 -8.83 -3.31 -0.13
N TRP A 88 -10.12 -2.97 -0.24
CA TRP A 88 -11.16 -3.33 0.73
C TRP A 88 -12.46 -3.72 0.01
N ASP A 89 -13.37 -4.40 0.70
CA ASP A 89 -14.53 -5.05 0.07
C ASP A 89 -15.70 -4.11 -0.31
N GLY A 90 -15.65 -2.83 0.06
CA GLY A 90 -16.72 -1.87 -0.21
C GLY A 90 -17.93 -1.97 0.72
N THR A 91 -17.90 -2.86 1.73
CA THR A 91 -19.06 -3.07 2.63
C THR A 91 -19.21 -1.95 3.66
N PRO A 92 -20.44 -1.64 4.11
CA PRO A 92 -20.65 -0.65 5.17
C PRO A 92 -19.86 -0.95 6.45
N GLU A 93 -19.78 -2.22 6.84
CA GLU A 93 -19.07 -2.67 8.04
C GLU A 93 -17.55 -2.39 7.94
N GLN A 94 -16.95 -2.66 6.78
CA GLN A 94 -15.54 -2.32 6.55
C GLN A 94 -15.32 -0.81 6.40
N ALA A 95 -16.27 -0.08 5.82
CA ALA A 95 -16.21 1.37 5.73
C ALA A 95 -16.13 2.00 7.14
N ASP A 96 -16.93 1.50 8.09
CA ASP A 96 -16.88 1.96 9.48
C ASP A 96 -15.54 1.67 10.17
N ALA A 97 -14.97 0.48 9.93
CA ALA A 97 -13.65 0.13 10.45
C ALA A 97 -12.54 1.03 9.85
N LEU A 98 -12.59 1.28 8.54
CA LEU A 98 -11.66 2.17 7.85
C LEU A 98 -11.76 3.60 8.36
N ARG A 99 -12.97 4.13 8.57
CA ARG A 99 -13.17 5.48 9.15
C ARG A 99 -12.53 5.59 10.52
N ARG A 100 -12.71 4.59 11.40
CA ARG A 100 -12.06 4.58 12.72
C ARG A 100 -10.53 4.62 12.61
N ALA A 101 -9.95 3.81 11.73
CA ALA A 101 -8.51 3.78 11.51
C ALA A 101 -7.96 5.11 10.94
N LEU A 102 -8.67 5.70 9.98
CA LEU A 102 -8.33 7.01 9.39
C LEU A 102 -8.32 8.11 10.45
N ILE A 103 -9.38 8.21 11.26
CA ILE A 103 -9.49 9.18 12.36
C ILE A 103 -8.34 8.98 13.36
N ALA A 104 -8.11 7.74 13.80
CA ALA A 104 -7.06 7.42 14.77
C ALA A 104 -5.65 7.77 14.26
N SER A 105 -5.46 7.85 12.94
CA SER A 105 -4.18 8.17 12.30
C SER A 105 -4.06 9.64 11.86
N GLY A 106 -5.00 10.49 12.30
CA GLY A 106 -4.95 11.93 12.06
C GLY A 106 -5.47 12.36 10.69
N CYS A 107 -6.34 11.56 10.04
CA CYS A 107 -7.06 12.00 8.86
C CYS A 107 -8.02 13.16 9.21
N THR A 108 -7.78 14.35 8.66
CA THR A 108 -8.59 15.54 8.92
C THR A 108 -9.73 15.73 7.95
N ASP A 109 -9.59 15.19 6.73
CA ASP A 109 -10.60 15.22 5.67
C ASP A 109 -10.94 13.78 5.30
N LEU A 110 -12.04 13.27 5.86
CA LEU A 110 -12.41 11.87 5.69
C LEU A 110 -12.94 11.63 4.28
N PRO A 111 -12.36 10.66 3.53
CA PRO A 111 -12.82 10.35 2.20
C PRO A 111 -14.25 9.79 2.21
N ALA A 112 -14.97 10.06 1.12
CA ALA A 112 -16.27 9.45 0.85
C ALA A 112 -16.08 8.01 0.37
N LEU A 113 -16.20 7.05 1.30
CA LEU A 113 -15.98 5.61 1.04
C LEU A 113 -17.10 4.95 0.20
N ASP A 114 -17.89 5.71 -0.56
CA ASP A 114 -18.96 5.23 -1.44
C ASP A 114 -18.51 5.11 -2.91
N ARG A 115 -17.24 5.45 -3.19
CA ARG A 115 -16.66 5.38 -4.55
C ARG A 115 -15.76 4.15 -4.72
N PRO A 116 -15.61 3.66 -5.96
CA PRO A 116 -14.72 2.53 -6.25
C PRO A 116 -13.26 2.74 -5.83
N GLN A 117 -12.81 3.99 -5.84
CA GLN A 117 -11.49 4.42 -5.39
C GLN A 117 -11.57 5.82 -4.79
N VAL A 118 -10.87 6.03 -3.69
CA VAL A 118 -10.68 7.35 -3.07
C VAL A 118 -9.28 7.52 -2.53
N LEU A 119 -8.76 8.74 -2.65
CA LEU A 119 -7.51 9.13 -2.01
C LEU A 119 -7.74 9.35 -0.52
N TYR A 120 -6.73 9.01 0.28
CA TYR A 120 -6.68 9.34 1.69
C TYR A 120 -5.33 9.93 2.08
N ARG A 121 -5.33 10.68 3.19
CA ARG A 121 -4.11 11.17 3.83
C ARG A 121 -4.23 11.06 5.34
N VAL A 122 -3.20 10.50 5.94
CA VAL A 122 -3.02 10.36 7.39
C VAL A 122 -1.61 10.84 7.76
N THR A 123 -1.30 10.86 9.05
CA THR A 123 0.06 11.15 9.50
C THR A 123 1.03 10.08 8.97
N GLY A 124 2.04 10.50 8.21
CA GLY A 124 3.09 9.62 7.70
C GLY A 124 2.77 8.85 6.42
N ALA A 125 1.51 8.80 5.97
CA ALA A 125 1.14 8.06 4.76
C ALA A 125 -0.05 8.68 4.01
N SER A 126 -0.11 8.41 2.72
CA SER A 126 -1.24 8.67 1.84
C SER A 126 -1.27 7.62 0.75
N GLY A 127 -2.39 7.47 0.06
CA GLY A 127 -2.50 6.56 -1.08
C GLY A 127 -3.94 6.37 -1.47
N ASP A 128 -4.21 5.26 -2.15
CA ASP A 128 -5.55 4.91 -2.61
C ASP A 128 -6.23 3.85 -1.72
N LEU A 129 -7.50 4.08 -1.42
CA LEU A 129 -8.45 3.09 -0.92
C LEU A 129 -9.29 2.61 -2.11
N CYS A 130 -9.01 1.41 -2.60
CA CYS A 130 -9.68 0.83 -3.76
C CYS A 130 -10.63 -0.30 -3.34
N THR A 131 -11.66 -0.53 -4.15
CA THR A 131 -12.59 -1.66 -4.02
C THR A 131 -12.54 -2.56 -5.26
N PRO A 132 -13.11 -3.78 -5.22
CA PRO A 132 -13.31 -4.60 -6.42
C PRO A 132 -14.14 -3.92 -7.52
N ALA A 133 -14.91 -2.88 -7.22
CA ALA A 133 -15.69 -2.13 -8.20
C ALA A 133 -14.83 -1.22 -9.12
N LEU A 134 -13.55 -1.01 -8.78
CA LEU A 134 -12.62 -0.27 -9.64
C LEU A 134 -12.30 -1.10 -10.90
N PRO A 135 -12.09 -0.49 -12.08
CA PRO A 135 -11.64 -1.20 -13.28
C PRO A 135 -10.19 -1.69 -13.16
N TRP A 136 -9.97 -2.90 -12.64
CA TRP A 136 -8.66 -3.55 -12.49
C TRP A 136 -8.12 -4.21 -13.79
N GLY A 137 -8.41 -3.59 -14.94
CA GLY A 137 -8.17 -4.21 -16.24
C GLY A 137 -8.95 -5.52 -16.39
N ALA A 138 -8.26 -6.60 -16.75
CA ALA A 138 -8.86 -7.93 -16.90
C ALA A 138 -8.80 -8.80 -15.63
N MET A 139 -8.30 -8.27 -14.51
CA MET A 139 -8.12 -9.04 -13.28
C MET A 139 -9.36 -8.98 -12.38
N ASP A 140 -9.74 -10.15 -11.84
CA ASP A 140 -10.57 -10.24 -10.63
C ASP A 140 -9.68 -10.13 -9.39
N VAL A 141 -9.92 -9.10 -8.57
CA VAL A 141 -9.15 -8.82 -7.35
C VAL A 141 -9.78 -9.40 -6.08
N THR A 142 -10.97 -10.00 -6.17
CA THR A 142 -11.66 -10.62 -5.03
C THR A 142 -10.77 -11.62 -4.27
N PRO A 143 -9.94 -12.46 -4.93
CA PRO A 143 -9.06 -13.38 -4.22
C PRO A 143 -8.04 -12.70 -3.29
N CYS A 144 -7.65 -11.45 -3.56
CA CYS A 144 -6.77 -10.68 -2.66
C CYS A 144 -7.43 -10.45 -1.29
N LEU A 145 -8.75 -10.34 -1.24
CA LEU A 145 -9.55 -10.13 -0.03
C LEU A 145 -9.89 -11.44 0.68
N ASP A 146 -10.17 -12.50 -0.08
CA ASP A 146 -10.56 -13.81 0.46
C ASP A 146 -9.39 -14.56 1.09
N ARG A 147 -8.19 -14.44 0.49
CA ARG A 147 -6.98 -15.18 0.90
C ARG A 147 -5.75 -14.28 0.99
N PRO A 148 -5.78 -13.18 1.79
CA PRO A 148 -4.62 -12.33 1.96
C PRO A 148 -3.50 -13.07 2.67
N ALA A 149 -2.25 -12.74 2.31
CA ALA A 149 -1.11 -13.08 3.13
C ALA A 149 -1.17 -12.25 4.44
N VAL A 150 -0.60 -12.81 5.51
CA VAL A 150 -0.58 -12.17 6.83
C VAL A 150 0.83 -12.18 7.36
N THR A 151 1.29 -11.03 7.83
CA THR A 151 2.52 -10.91 8.63
C THR A 151 2.22 -10.16 9.91
N TYR A 152 3.07 -10.33 10.92
CA TYR A 152 2.96 -9.63 12.18
C TYR A 152 4.13 -8.68 12.33
N ASP A 153 3.83 -7.42 12.58
CA ASP A 153 4.84 -6.47 12.97
C ASP A 153 5.45 -6.86 14.33
N PRO A 154 6.75 -6.59 14.58
CA PRO A 154 7.35 -6.80 15.91
C PRO A 154 6.61 -6.12 17.07
N ALA A 155 5.81 -5.08 16.82
CA ALA A 155 4.93 -4.44 17.80
C ALA A 155 3.59 -5.19 18.02
N GLY A 156 3.36 -6.34 17.39
CA GLY A 156 2.27 -7.26 17.72
C GLY A 156 0.97 -7.09 16.94
N PHE A 157 0.91 -6.23 15.91
CA PHE A 157 -0.27 -6.07 15.07
C PHE A 157 -0.13 -6.80 13.73
N ALA A 158 -1.26 -7.27 13.19
CA ALA A 158 -1.30 -7.96 11.91
C ALA A 158 -1.34 -6.98 10.74
N ILE A 159 -0.63 -7.32 9.67
CA ILE A 159 -0.67 -6.64 8.37
C ILE A 159 -1.18 -7.66 7.35
N LEU A 160 -2.32 -7.34 6.73
CA LEU A 160 -2.89 -8.11 5.62
C LEU A 160 -2.37 -7.55 4.30
N TYR A 161 -1.93 -8.38 3.38
CA TYR A 161 -1.39 -7.93 2.10
C TYR A 161 -1.66 -8.94 0.99
N ALA A 162 -1.74 -8.46 -0.26
CA ALA A 162 -2.02 -9.30 -1.40
C ALA A 162 -0.94 -10.37 -1.60
N GLY A 163 -1.35 -11.56 -2.03
CA GLY A 163 -0.44 -12.65 -2.38
C GLY A 163 0.49 -12.24 -3.54
N LEU A 164 1.66 -12.89 -3.62
CA LEU A 164 2.68 -12.55 -4.63
C LEU A 164 2.13 -12.71 -6.05
N ASP A 165 1.44 -13.82 -6.33
CA ASP A 165 0.88 -14.10 -7.65
C ASP A 165 -0.24 -13.15 -8.03
N ASP A 166 -1.11 -12.81 -7.08
CA ASP A 166 -2.18 -11.84 -7.30
C ASP A 166 -1.59 -10.45 -7.58
N LEU A 167 -0.51 -10.06 -6.89
CA LEU A 167 0.17 -8.79 -7.12
C LEU A 167 0.86 -8.74 -8.50
N ILE A 168 1.48 -9.84 -8.95
CA ILE A 168 2.04 -9.95 -10.31
C ILE A 168 0.93 -9.82 -11.36
N GLN A 169 -0.18 -10.52 -11.17
CA GLN A 169 -1.33 -10.46 -12.09
C GLN A 169 -1.92 -9.04 -12.14
N MET A 170 -2.07 -8.38 -10.98
CA MET A 170 -2.60 -7.02 -10.88
C MET A 170 -1.76 -6.04 -11.68
N ARG A 171 -0.43 -6.10 -11.53
CA ARG A 171 0.50 -5.24 -12.27
C ARG A 171 0.45 -5.49 -13.76
N ARG A 172 0.41 -6.75 -14.19
CA ARG A 172 0.28 -7.12 -15.61
C ARG A 172 -1.04 -6.62 -16.22
N ALA A 173 -2.13 -6.69 -15.47
CA ALA A 173 -3.45 -6.22 -15.91
C ALA A 173 -3.52 -4.69 -16.04
N LEU A 174 -2.84 -3.94 -15.16
CA LEU A 174 -2.76 -2.48 -15.22
C LEU A 174 -1.80 -1.97 -16.30
N GLY A 175 -0.70 -2.69 -16.57
CA GLY A 175 0.09 -2.56 -17.79
C GLY A 175 0.95 -1.29 -17.96
N ARG A 176 0.99 -0.36 -17.00
CA ARG A 176 1.87 0.83 -17.05
C ARG A 176 3.35 0.42 -17.05
N PRO A 177 4.28 1.21 -17.61
CA PRO A 177 5.71 0.88 -17.64
C PRO A 177 6.31 0.47 -16.28
N LYS A 178 6.07 1.24 -15.19
CA LYS A 178 6.48 0.85 -13.83
C LYS A 178 5.89 -0.48 -13.37
N ASP A 179 4.65 -0.79 -13.76
CA ASP A 179 3.98 -2.02 -13.32
C ASP A 179 4.61 -3.24 -13.97
N GLN A 180 4.96 -3.16 -15.26
CA GLN A 180 5.66 -4.24 -15.96
C GLN A 180 7.03 -4.53 -15.35
N ARG A 181 7.83 -3.49 -15.06
CA ARG A 181 9.12 -3.64 -14.37
C ARG A 181 8.96 -4.28 -12.99
N ARG A 182 8.01 -3.79 -12.19
CA ARG A 182 7.73 -4.32 -10.85
C ARG A 182 7.22 -5.76 -10.89
N ALA A 183 6.41 -6.12 -11.88
CA ALA A 183 5.98 -7.50 -12.09
C ALA A 183 7.18 -8.42 -12.38
N ALA A 184 8.10 -7.99 -13.24
CA ALA A 184 9.31 -8.75 -13.55
C ALA A 184 10.23 -8.94 -12.33
N GLU A 185 10.38 -7.92 -11.47
CA GLU A 185 11.12 -8.07 -10.20
C GLU A 185 10.46 -9.13 -9.31
N LEU A 186 9.15 -9.04 -9.11
CA LEU A 186 8.39 -9.97 -8.27
C LEU A 186 8.42 -11.42 -8.80
N GLU A 187 8.43 -11.60 -10.11
CA GLU A 187 8.60 -12.92 -10.72
C GLU A 187 9.96 -13.54 -10.39
N GLY A 188 11.02 -12.73 -10.31
CA GLY A 188 12.34 -13.17 -9.88
C GLY A 188 12.43 -13.56 -8.40
N LEU A 189 11.42 -13.22 -7.59
CA LEU A 189 11.32 -13.60 -6.18
C LEU A 189 10.51 -14.89 -5.96
N ARG A 190 9.93 -15.48 -7.03
CA ARG A 190 9.30 -16.81 -6.93
C ARG A 190 10.40 -17.84 -6.67
N ALA A 191 10.27 -18.56 -5.55
CA ALA A 191 11.11 -19.71 -5.22
C ALA A 191 10.72 -20.94 -6.05
#